data_AF-A0A7V5WK27-F1
#
_entry.id   AF-A0A7V5WK27-F1
#
_cell.length_a   1.000
_cell.length_b   1.000
_cell.length_c   1.000
_cell.angle_alpha   90.00
_cell.angle_beta   90.00
_cell.angle_gamma   90.00
#
_symmetry.space_group_name_H-M   'P 1'
#
loop_
_entity.id
_entity.type
_entity.pdbx_description
1 polymer ?
#
loop_
_entity_poly.entity_id
_entity_poly.type
_entity_poly.pdbx_seq_one_letter_code
_entity_poly.pdbx_strand_id
1 'polypeptide(L)'
;MKKMLVPAAAVILILTWCSLPQAADQPRPKTQEFLQSLQTQAGYPVGTVIKAEGRSELYIMVPVGRAAHIPTVQILKCLDLQDRKPVVISRQELGAIPTSPLLLRSPGGNIYRISGDRKRLITSPAVFERLGYDPASVLPMTDAQLNCIRDGEPVR
;
A
#
# COMPACT_ATOMS: atom_id res chain seq x y z
N MET A 1 -58.58 28.65 53.48
CA MET A 1 -57.48 29.60 53.78
C MET A 1 -56.63 29.03 54.92
N LYS A 2 -55.30 29.27 54.90
CA LYS A 2 -54.21 28.75 55.78
C LYS A 2 -53.76 27.32 55.40
N LYS A 3 -52.69 27.09 54.63
CA LYS A 3 -51.23 27.33 54.78
C LYS A 3 -50.56 26.62 55.96
N MET A 4 -49.71 25.66 55.56
CA MET A 4 -48.33 25.37 55.98
C MET A 4 -48.04 24.41 57.16
N LEU A 5 -47.15 23.45 56.85
CA LEU A 5 -45.93 23.03 57.57
C LEU A 5 -45.89 21.65 58.28
N VAL A 6 -45.38 20.67 57.52
CA VAL A 6 -44.48 19.48 57.76
C VAL A 6 -43.98 19.22 59.21
N PRO A 7 -43.87 17.94 59.68
CA PRO A 7 -42.57 17.24 59.61
C PRO A 7 -42.57 15.68 59.46
N ALA A 8 -41.37 15.17 59.13
CA ALA A 8 -40.72 13.91 59.55
C ALA A 8 -40.97 12.56 58.83
N ALA A 9 -39.96 12.20 58.01
CA ALA A 9 -39.17 10.95 58.00
C ALA A 9 -39.81 9.55 57.89
N ALA A 10 -39.48 8.85 56.80
CA ALA A 10 -39.03 7.43 56.74
C ALA A 10 -38.67 7.07 55.28
N VAL A 11 -37.41 7.21 54.87
CA VAL A 11 -36.47 6.09 54.60
C VAL A 11 -37.12 4.89 53.91
N ILE A 12 -37.03 4.83 52.57
CA ILE A 12 -36.96 3.57 51.82
C ILE A 12 -35.86 3.73 50.77
N LEU A 13 -34.74 3.04 51.01
CA LEU A 13 -33.67 2.79 50.05
C LEU A 13 -34.21 1.92 48.93
N ILE A 14 -34.20 2.42 47.69
CA ILE A 14 -34.20 1.57 46.49
C ILE A 14 -33.04 2.04 45.61
N LEU A 15 -31.88 1.41 45.81
CA LEU A 15 -30.78 1.46 44.86
C LEU A 15 -31.22 0.69 43.61
N THR A 16 -31.89 1.37 42.69
CA THR A 16 -32.04 0.87 41.33
C THR A 16 -30.74 1.17 40.61
N TRP A 17 -29.85 0.17 40.61
CA TRP A 17 -28.71 0.14 39.69
C TRP A 17 -29.25 0.22 38.26
N CYS A 18 -29.08 1.39 37.63
CA CYS A 18 -29.08 1.51 36.18
C CYS A 18 -27.86 0.73 35.66
N SER A 19 -28.09 -0.48 35.15
CA SER A 19 -27.12 -1.17 34.31
C SER A 19 -26.90 -0.34 33.04
N LEU A 20 -25.79 0.41 32.99
CA LEU A 20 -25.23 0.86 31.73
C LEU A 20 -24.93 -0.39 30.88
N PRO A 21 -25.34 -0.46 29.60
CA PRO A 21 -24.75 -1.42 28.70
C PRO A 21 -23.28 -1.04 28.54
N GLN A 22 -22.43 -1.88 29.12
CA GLN A 22 -20.99 -1.88 28.97
C GLN A 22 -20.67 -1.80 27.48
N ALA A 23 -19.84 -0.81 27.13
CA ALA A 23 -19.32 -0.64 25.78
C ALA A 23 -18.91 -2.00 25.21
N ALA A 24 -19.48 -2.35 24.07
CA ALA A 24 -19.16 -3.57 23.36
C ALA A 24 -17.64 -3.67 23.22
N ASP A 25 -17.10 -4.71 23.81
CA ASP A 25 -15.75 -5.22 23.61
C ASP A 25 -15.63 -5.57 22.13
N GLN A 26 -15.23 -4.59 21.31
CA GLN A 26 -14.84 -4.83 19.93
C GLN A 26 -13.52 -5.60 20.02
N PRO A 27 -13.46 -6.87 19.61
CA PRO A 27 -12.20 -7.58 19.60
C PRO A 27 -11.21 -6.78 18.75
N ARG A 28 -10.06 -6.43 19.34
CA ARG A 28 -8.94 -5.85 18.58
C ARG A 28 -8.72 -6.76 17.36
N PRO A 29 -8.81 -6.23 16.12
CA PRO A 29 -8.63 -7.06 14.95
C PRO A 29 -7.26 -7.73 15.09
N LYS A 30 -7.22 -9.04 14.86
CA LYS A 30 -5.95 -9.76 14.89
C LYS A 30 -5.03 -9.06 13.89
N THR A 31 -3.74 -8.96 14.16
CA THR A 31 -2.76 -8.32 13.24
C THR A 31 -2.93 -8.82 11.79
N GLN A 32 -3.39 -10.06 11.61
CA GLN A 32 -3.79 -10.64 10.32
C GLN A 32 -4.92 -9.88 9.60
N GLU A 33 -5.96 -9.47 10.30
CA GLU A 33 -7.15 -8.77 9.75
C GLU A 33 -6.82 -7.33 9.36
N PHE A 34 -5.89 -6.69 10.08
CA PHE A 34 -5.35 -5.37 9.70
C PHE A 34 -4.46 -5.45 8.45
N LEU A 35 -3.72 -6.53 8.27
CA LEU A 35 -2.96 -6.76 7.03
C LEU A 35 -3.86 -7.13 5.85
N GLN A 36 -5.01 -7.76 6.12
CA GLN A 36 -6.02 -8.09 5.11
C GLN A 36 -6.86 -6.88 4.69
N SER A 37 -7.07 -5.89 5.55
CA SER A 37 -7.89 -4.70 5.26
C SER A 37 -7.20 -3.64 4.41
N LEU A 38 -5.91 -3.83 4.06
CA LEU A 38 -5.21 -3.04 3.05
C LEU A 38 -5.62 -3.40 1.61
N GLN A 39 -6.87 -3.82 1.38
CA GLN A 39 -7.34 -4.27 0.07
C GLN A 39 -7.24 -3.13 -0.95
N THR A 40 -6.25 -3.35 -1.81
CA THR A 40 -5.75 -2.55 -2.92
C THR A 40 -6.85 -2.20 -3.92
N GLN A 41 -6.85 -0.97 -4.44
CA GLN A 41 -7.81 -0.44 -5.44
C GLN A 41 -7.80 -1.16 -6.82
N ALA A 42 -7.25 -2.37 -6.92
CA ALA A 42 -7.31 -3.24 -8.10
C ALA A 42 -7.37 -4.75 -7.72
N GLY A 43 -7.56 -5.11 -6.45
CA GLY A 43 -7.68 -6.50 -5.97
C GLY A 43 -6.39 -7.32 -5.93
N TYR A 44 -5.29 -6.84 -6.51
CA TYR A 44 -4.00 -7.53 -6.52
C TYR A 44 -3.08 -7.09 -5.37
N PRO A 45 -2.43 -8.02 -4.65
CA PRO A 45 -1.39 -7.69 -3.67
C PRO A 45 -0.18 -7.00 -4.31
N VAL A 46 0.52 -6.16 -3.53
CA VAL A 46 1.81 -5.57 -3.94
C VAL A 46 2.80 -6.69 -4.25
N GLY A 47 3.57 -6.54 -5.34
CA GLY A 47 4.53 -7.53 -5.80
C GLY A 47 3.95 -8.64 -6.69
N THR A 48 2.64 -8.63 -6.93
CA THR A 48 2.02 -9.50 -7.94
C THR A 48 2.56 -9.14 -9.32
N VAL A 49 3.01 -10.13 -10.08
CA VAL A 49 3.35 -9.95 -11.50
C VAL A 49 2.10 -10.24 -12.32
N ILE A 50 1.69 -9.31 -13.16
CA ILE A 50 0.51 -9.42 -14.04
C ILE A 50 0.92 -9.27 -15.50
N LYS A 51 0.11 -9.84 -16.40
CA LYS A 51 0.21 -9.61 -17.84
C LYS A 51 -1.16 -9.67 -18.51
N ALA A 52 -1.33 -8.93 -19.59
CA ALA A 52 -2.56 -9.03 -20.38
C ALA A 52 -2.59 -10.31 -21.22
N GLU A 53 -3.81 -10.83 -21.47
CA GLU A 53 -4.06 -11.90 -22.43
C GLU A 53 -3.52 -11.55 -23.83
N GLY A 54 -2.81 -12.51 -24.43
CA GLY A 54 -2.18 -12.34 -25.75
C GLY A 54 -1.01 -11.36 -25.78
N ARG A 55 -0.51 -10.91 -24.62
CA ARG A 55 0.64 -10.01 -24.46
C ARG A 55 1.74 -10.66 -23.64
N SER A 56 2.98 -10.24 -23.91
CA SER A 56 4.19 -10.73 -23.22
C SER A 56 4.74 -9.72 -22.23
N GLU A 57 4.30 -8.46 -22.31
CA GLU A 57 4.68 -7.39 -21.39
C GLU A 57 4.25 -7.73 -19.97
N LEU A 58 5.20 -7.63 -19.03
CA LEU A 58 4.98 -7.92 -17.62
C LEU A 58 4.88 -6.62 -16.84
N TYR A 59 4.00 -6.59 -15.87
CA TYR A 59 3.86 -5.50 -14.91
C TYR A 59 3.94 -6.05 -13.50
N ILE A 60 4.50 -5.26 -12.58
CA ILE A 60 4.45 -5.54 -11.15
C ILE A 60 3.44 -4.58 -10.50
N MET A 61 2.60 -5.12 -9.62
CA MET A 61 1.72 -4.31 -8.79
C MET A 61 2.56 -3.61 -7.74
N VAL A 62 2.56 -2.28 -7.77
CA VAL A 62 3.21 -1.44 -6.75
C VAL A 62 2.15 -1.02 -5.71
N PRO A 63 2.54 -0.40 -4.58
CA PRO A 63 1.55 0.08 -3.62
C PRO A 63 0.60 1.10 -4.27
N VAL A 64 -0.46 1.46 -3.55
CA VAL A 64 -1.56 2.32 -4.05
C VAL A 64 -2.28 1.80 -5.31
N GLY A 65 -2.19 0.48 -5.58
CA GLY A 65 -2.99 -0.19 -6.61
C GLY A 65 -2.59 0.14 -8.04
N ARG A 66 -1.34 0.54 -8.27
CA ARG A 66 -0.81 0.87 -9.60
C ARG A 66 0.00 -0.28 -10.18
N ALA A 67 0.09 -0.33 -11.50
CA ALA A 67 0.94 -1.27 -12.21
C ALA A 67 2.18 -0.56 -12.76
N ALA A 68 3.37 -1.11 -12.52
CA ALA A 68 4.62 -0.64 -13.10
C ALA A 68 5.16 -1.66 -14.11
N HIS A 69 5.47 -1.19 -15.33
CA HIS A 69 6.01 -2.04 -16.38
C HIS A 69 7.42 -2.56 -16.00
N ILE A 70 7.67 -3.85 -16.23
CA ILE A 70 8.98 -4.50 -16.09
C ILE A 70 9.62 -4.51 -17.49
N PRO A 71 10.55 -3.60 -17.79
CA PRO A 71 10.94 -3.31 -19.17
C PRO A 71 11.78 -4.41 -19.83
N THR A 72 12.49 -5.22 -19.06
CA THR A 72 13.37 -6.27 -19.59
C THR A 72 13.41 -7.49 -18.69
N VAL A 73 13.80 -8.64 -19.26
CA VAL A 73 14.06 -9.88 -18.51
C VAL A 73 15.20 -9.69 -17.50
N GLN A 74 16.18 -8.81 -17.77
CA GLN A 74 17.24 -8.49 -16.82
C GLN A 74 16.67 -7.84 -15.55
N ILE A 75 15.74 -6.89 -15.69
CA ILE A 75 15.07 -6.29 -14.53
C ILE A 75 14.22 -7.33 -13.80
N LEU A 76 13.49 -8.19 -14.51
CA LEU A 76 12.71 -9.28 -13.89
C LEU A 76 13.61 -10.17 -13.00
N LYS A 77 14.80 -10.54 -13.49
CA LYS A 77 15.78 -11.33 -12.74
C LYS A 77 16.37 -10.57 -11.56
N CYS A 78 16.79 -9.31 -11.75
CA CYS A 78 17.37 -8.52 -10.66
C CYS A 78 16.38 -8.22 -9.52
N LEU A 79 15.08 -8.30 -9.79
CA LEU A 79 14.03 -8.12 -8.78
C LEU A 79 13.53 -9.46 -8.19
N ASP A 80 14.18 -10.58 -8.52
CA ASP A 80 13.82 -11.93 -8.07
C ASP A 80 12.36 -12.31 -8.42
N LEU A 81 11.91 -11.91 -9.60
CA LEU A 81 10.54 -12.12 -10.09
C LEU A 81 10.45 -13.23 -11.14
N GLN A 82 11.56 -13.79 -11.60
CA GLN A 82 11.59 -14.75 -12.71
C GLN A 82 10.83 -16.05 -12.42
N ASP A 83 10.79 -16.47 -11.16
CA ASP A 83 10.11 -17.70 -10.72
C ASP A 83 8.64 -17.46 -10.37
N ARG A 84 8.17 -16.20 -10.44
CA ARG A 84 6.77 -15.86 -10.17
C ARG A 84 5.93 -16.12 -11.42
N LYS A 85 4.92 -16.97 -11.27
CA LYS A 85 3.91 -17.17 -12.30
C LYS A 85 3.07 -15.89 -12.48
N PRO A 86 3.09 -15.24 -13.65
CA PRO A 86 2.28 -14.04 -13.87
C PRO A 86 0.78 -14.37 -13.83
N VAL A 87 0.00 -13.50 -13.18
CA VAL A 87 -1.46 -13.52 -13.28
C VAL A 87 -1.84 -12.97 -14.65
N VAL A 88 -2.62 -13.75 -15.40
CA VAL A 88 -3.12 -13.35 -16.71
C VAL A 88 -4.47 -12.68 -16.53
N ILE A 89 -4.60 -11.45 -17.02
CA ILE A 89 -5.81 -10.63 -16.90
C ILE A 89 -6.25 -10.14 -18.28
N SER A 90 -7.50 -9.71 -18.41
CA SER A 90 -7.99 -9.17 -19.69
C SER A 90 -7.28 -7.85 -20.04
N ARG A 91 -7.23 -7.51 -21.34
CA ARG A 91 -6.68 -6.21 -21.79
C ARG A 91 -7.44 -5.02 -21.21
N GLN A 92 -8.76 -5.15 -21.08
CA GLN A 92 -9.61 -4.09 -20.52
C GLN A 92 -9.31 -3.86 -19.04
N GLU A 93 -9.13 -4.95 -18.29
CA GLU A 93 -8.78 -4.90 -16.87
C GLU A 93 -7.40 -4.26 -16.67
N LEU A 94 -6.37 -4.70 -17.41
CA LEU A 94 -5.04 -4.06 -17.33
C LEU A 94 -5.12 -2.56 -17.69
N GLY A 95 -5.91 -2.20 -18.71
CA GLY A 95 -6.11 -0.82 -19.13
C GLY A 95 -6.85 0.06 -18.12
N ALA A 96 -7.58 -0.55 -17.17
CA ALA A 96 -8.25 0.16 -16.09
C ALA A 96 -7.35 0.39 -14.87
N ILE A 97 -6.23 -0.34 -14.74
CA ILE A 97 -5.27 -0.18 -13.65
C ILE A 97 -4.37 1.05 -13.93
N PRO A 98 -4.32 2.06 -13.04
CA PRO A 98 -3.44 3.20 -13.23
C PRO A 98 -1.96 2.78 -13.29
N THR A 99 -1.20 3.34 -14.24
CA THR A 99 0.20 2.97 -14.45
C THR A 99 1.16 3.85 -13.65
N SER A 100 2.23 3.28 -13.11
CA SER A 100 3.35 4.00 -12.49
C SER A 100 4.64 3.73 -13.27
N PRO A 101 5.62 4.67 -13.30
CA PRO A 101 7.00 4.26 -13.53
C PRO A 101 7.44 3.23 -12.50
N LEU A 102 8.38 2.36 -12.87
CA LEU A 102 9.03 1.45 -11.92
C LEU A 102 10.05 2.24 -11.10
N LEU A 103 9.69 2.49 -9.83
CA LEU A 103 10.47 3.27 -8.88
C LEU A 103 10.95 2.37 -7.74
N LEU A 104 12.25 2.40 -7.46
CA LEU A 104 12.90 1.55 -6.47
C LEU A 104 13.60 2.42 -5.42
N ARG A 105 13.51 2.05 -4.15
CA ARG A 105 14.19 2.73 -3.04
C ARG A 105 15.26 1.81 -2.44
N SER A 106 16.48 2.31 -2.26
CA SER A 106 17.52 1.60 -1.52
C SER A 106 17.31 1.67 -0.01
N PRO A 107 17.94 0.79 0.78
CA PRO A 107 17.92 0.89 2.25
C PRO A 107 18.42 2.25 2.76
N GLY A 108 19.38 2.87 2.06
CA GLY A 108 19.89 4.21 2.35
C GLY A 108 18.97 5.37 1.92
N GLY A 109 17.80 5.10 1.35
CA GLY A 109 16.79 6.11 1.01
C GLY A 109 16.90 6.72 -0.40
N ASN A 110 17.92 6.34 -1.19
CA ASN A 110 18.03 6.79 -2.58
C ASN A 110 16.90 6.19 -3.42
N ILE A 111 16.27 7.02 -4.27
CA ILE A 111 15.20 6.58 -5.17
C ILE A 111 15.72 6.54 -6.60
N TYR A 112 15.44 5.44 -7.28
CA TYR A 112 15.82 5.19 -8.66
C TYR A 112 14.59 5.01 -9.53
N ARG A 113 14.63 5.55 -10.74
CA ARG A 113 13.72 5.18 -11.83
C ARG A 113 14.38 4.12 -12.69
N ILE A 114 13.65 3.07 -13.03
CA ILE A 114 14.09 2.10 -14.02
C ILE A 114 13.74 2.57 -15.44
N SER A 115 14.74 2.52 -16.34
CA SER A 115 14.59 2.87 -17.75
C SER A 115 15.39 1.88 -18.58
N GLY A 116 14.68 0.99 -19.29
CA GLY A 116 15.32 -0.15 -19.95
C GLY A 116 15.95 -1.09 -18.92
N ASP A 117 17.24 -1.36 -19.03
CA ASP A 117 17.99 -2.20 -18.09
C ASP A 117 18.86 -1.40 -17.11
N ARG A 118 18.56 -0.11 -16.93
CA ARG A 118 19.32 0.80 -16.08
C ARG A 118 18.49 1.37 -14.94
N LYS A 119 19.11 1.51 -13.76
CA LYS A 119 18.62 2.32 -12.64
C LYS A 119 19.20 3.72 -12.76
N ARG A 120 18.33 4.73 -12.70
CA ARG A 120 18.71 6.15 -12.81
C ARG A 120 18.38 6.83 -11.49
N LEU A 121 19.40 7.31 -10.79
CA LEU A 121 19.22 8.01 -9.52
C LEU A 121 18.40 9.28 -9.72
N ILE A 122 17.38 9.49 -8.90
CA ILE A 122 16.66 10.75 -8.83
C ILE A 122 17.42 11.64 -7.84
N THR A 123 17.99 12.75 -8.32
CA THR A 123 19.02 13.47 -7.56
C THR A 123 18.51 14.31 -6.40
N SER A 124 17.21 14.60 -6.34
CA SER A 124 16.62 15.33 -5.22
C SER A 124 15.11 15.11 -5.09
N PRO A 125 14.52 15.40 -3.91
CA PRO A 125 13.07 15.42 -3.73
C PRO A 125 12.36 16.38 -4.69
N ALA A 126 12.94 17.56 -4.96
CA ALA A 126 12.37 18.52 -5.91
C ALA A 126 12.28 17.96 -7.34
N VAL A 127 13.26 17.15 -7.76
CA VAL A 127 13.19 16.46 -9.06
C VAL A 127 12.10 15.40 -9.04
N PHE A 128 11.98 14.63 -7.96
CA PHE A 128 10.93 13.62 -7.80
C PHE A 128 9.53 14.23 -7.90
N GLU A 129 9.29 15.35 -7.20
CA GLU A 129 8.03 16.09 -7.21
C GLU A 129 7.74 16.71 -8.58
N ARG A 130 8.73 17.35 -9.21
CA ARG A 130 8.58 17.95 -10.55
C ARG A 130 8.21 16.92 -11.62
N LEU A 131 8.66 15.68 -11.47
CA LEU A 131 8.30 14.56 -12.34
C LEU A 131 6.88 14.02 -12.10
N GLY A 132 6.20 14.50 -11.06
CA GLY A 132 4.86 14.05 -10.68
C GLY A 132 4.83 12.61 -10.18
N TYR A 133 5.94 12.12 -9.62
CA TYR A 133 6.01 10.77 -9.09
C TYR A 133 5.34 10.69 -7.73
N ASP A 134 4.68 9.57 -7.49
CA ASP A 134 4.01 9.30 -6.23
C ASP A 134 4.97 8.56 -5.27
N PRO A 135 5.32 9.14 -4.11
CA PRO A 135 6.19 8.50 -3.13
C PRO A 135 5.64 7.15 -2.64
N ALA A 136 4.31 6.97 -2.64
CA ALA A 136 3.67 5.73 -2.22
C ALA A 136 3.83 4.61 -3.24
N SER A 137 4.13 4.93 -4.52
CA SER A 137 4.35 3.93 -5.57
C SER A 137 5.76 3.32 -5.57
N VAL A 138 6.63 3.73 -4.64
CA VAL A 138 8.03 3.33 -4.61
C VAL A 138 8.20 1.98 -3.91
N LEU A 139 8.84 1.01 -4.57
CA LEU A 139 9.12 -0.30 -4.00
C LEU A 139 10.45 -0.29 -3.21
N PRO A 140 10.47 -0.81 -1.97
CA PRO A 140 11.72 -1.00 -1.23
C PRO A 140 12.52 -2.16 -1.81
N MET A 141 13.82 -1.98 -2.00
CA MET A 141 14.74 -2.97 -2.57
C MET A 141 15.94 -3.19 -1.66
N THR A 142 16.55 -4.37 -1.76
CA THR A 142 17.84 -4.65 -1.16
C THR A 142 18.99 -4.06 -1.99
N ASP A 143 20.15 -3.87 -1.36
CA ASP A 143 21.35 -3.46 -2.10
C ASP A 143 21.76 -4.49 -3.16
N ALA A 144 21.58 -5.78 -2.89
CA ALA A 144 21.87 -6.85 -3.86
C ALA A 144 21.04 -6.70 -5.15
N GLN A 145 19.72 -6.48 -5.01
CA GLN A 145 18.82 -6.27 -6.14
C GLN A 145 19.18 -5.02 -6.94
N LEU A 146 19.51 -3.92 -6.26
CA LEU A 146 19.89 -2.67 -6.94
C LEU A 146 21.26 -2.77 -7.61
N ASN A 147 22.22 -3.47 -7.00
CA ASN A 147 23.55 -3.69 -7.57
C ASN A 147 23.54 -4.60 -8.79
N CYS A 148 22.53 -5.48 -8.91
CA CYS A 148 22.30 -6.27 -10.12
C CYS A 148 21.92 -5.41 -11.35
N ILE A 149 21.30 -4.24 -11.12
CA ILE A 149 20.85 -3.35 -12.19
C ILE A 149 21.96 -2.36 -12.56
N ARG A 150 22.26 -2.24 -13.86
CA ARG A 150 23.28 -1.31 -14.36
C ARG A 150 22.94 0.13 -14.05
N ASP A 151 23.93 0.95 -13.76
CA ASP A 151 23.72 2.39 -13.59
C ASP A 151 23.40 3.08 -14.94
N GLY A 152 22.55 4.08 -14.86
CA GLY A 152 22.29 5.02 -15.94
C GLY A 152 22.41 6.46 -15.45
N GLU A 153 22.43 7.40 -16.39
CA GLU A 153 22.58 8.82 -16.07
C GLU A 153 21.49 9.28 -15.09
N PRO A 154 21.86 9.97 -13.98
CA PRO A 154 20.89 10.50 -13.03
C PRO A 154 19.83 11.37 -13.68
N VAL A 155 18.65 11.39 -13.07
CA VAL A 155 17.55 12.27 -13.45
C VAL A 155 17.67 13.54 -12.59
N ARG A 156 17.78 14.69 -13.27
CA ARG A 156 18.02 16.01 -12.66
C ARG A 156 16.94 17.02 -13.02
#